data_AF-A0A2G6LPX6-F1
#
_entry.id   AF-A0A2G6LPX6-F1
#
_cell.length_a   1.000
_cell.length_b   1.000
_cell.length_c   1.000
_cell.angle_alpha   90.00
_cell.angle_beta   90.00
_cell.angle_gamma   90.00
#
_symmetry.space_group_name_H-M   'P 1'
#
loop_
_entity.id
_entity.type
_entity.pdbx_description
1 polymer ?
#
loop_
_entity_poly.entity_id
_entity_poly.type
_entity_poly.pdbx_seq_one_letter_code
_entity_poly.pdbx_strand_id
1 'polypeptide(L)'
;MTNPIKNMYYSLWADAINYERLKNGGENHWKAFTFVYMSIFMSLNILALLSAVLFFTGYEITAKLKAQLENIFSSELLINFSWSLIMLFIPSFIITYFAVFYKNKYEYILENYKFKNGRLLFIYFCLTVIAFFGFSLLNKYL
;
A
#
# COMPACT_ATOMS: atom_id res chain seq x y z
N MET A 1 -4.00 27.95 -1.64
CA MET A 1 -4.04 27.05 -0.46
C MET A 1 -3.70 25.65 -0.92
N THR A 2 -2.58 25.08 -0.48
CA THR A 2 -2.24 23.68 -0.79
C THR A 2 -3.10 22.75 0.06
N ASN A 3 -3.75 21.76 -0.58
CA ASN A 3 -4.62 20.80 0.10
C ASN A 3 -3.82 20.03 1.17
N PRO A 4 -4.22 20.05 2.46
CA PRO A 4 -3.43 19.48 3.55
C PRO A 4 -3.24 17.96 3.42
N ILE A 5 -4.21 17.24 2.86
CA ILE A 5 -4.15 15.80 2.62
C ILE A 5 -3.09 15.49 1.56
N LYS A 6 -3.10 16.26 0.46
CA LYS A 6 -2.09 16.17 -0.60
C LYS A 6 -0.68 16.45 -0.05
N ASN A 7 -0.58 17.38 0.90
CA ASN A 7 0.70 17.73 1.53
C ASN A 7 1.24 16.59 2.41
N MET A 8 0.41 15.94 3.23
CA MET A 8 0.87 14.84 4.08
C MET A 8 1.26 13.60 3.24
N TYR A 9 0.43 13.25 2.26
CA TYR A 9 0.69 12.12 1.37
C TYR A 9 2.04 12.27 0.64
N TYR A 10 2.30 13.42 -0.01
CA TYR A 10 3.57 13.63 -0.68
C TYR A 10 4.74 13.87 0.27
N SER A 11 4.50 14.36 1.49
CA SER A 11 5.55 14.40 2.53
C SER A 11 6.00 13.00 2.93
N LEU A 12 5.08 12.06 3.08
CA LEU A 12 5.39 10.65 3.34
C LEU A 12 6.23 10.05 2.20
N TRP A 13 5.82 10.29 0.95
CA TRP A 13 6.57 9.80 -0.22
C TRP A 13 7.95 10.42 -0.35
N ALA A 14 8.09 11.73 -0.12
CA ALA A 14 9.39 12.38 -0.10
C ALA A 14 10.29 11.81 1.00
N ASP A 15 9.71 11.46 2.14
CA ASP A 15 10.45 10.84 3.24
C ASP A 15 10.90 9.42 2.88
N ALA A 16 10.00 8.62 2.31
CA ALA A 16 10.26 7.26 1.85
C ALA A 16 11.34 7.20 0.76
N ILE A 17 11.19 8.03 -0.29
CA ILE A 17 12.15 8.08 -1.40
C ILE A 17 13.53 8.51 -0.91
N ASN A 18 13.61 9.58 -0.12
CA ASN A 18 14.91 10.06 0.37
C ASN A 18 15.52 9.10 1.39
N TYR A 19 14.71 8.43 2.21
CA TYR A 19 15.20 7.38 3.10
C TYR A 19 15.90 6.28 2.29
N GLU A 20 15.25 5.77 1.25
CA GLU A 20 15.81 4.72 0.39
C GLU A 20 17.10 5.20 -0.32
N ARG A 21 17.07 6.39 -0.93
CA ARG A 21 18.22 7.00 -1.62
C ARG A 21 19.43 7.17 -0.71
N LEU A 22 19.22 7.57 0.55
CA LEU A 22 20.29 7.96 1.48
C LEU A 22 20.77 6.80 2.37
N LYS A 23 19.92 5.83 2.69
CA LYS A 23 20.24 4.75 3.65
C LYS A 23 20.48 3.39 3.01
N ASN A 24 19.79 3.08 1.92
CA ASN A 24 19.80 1.73 1.32
C ASN A 24 20.57 1.66 -0.01
N GLY A 25 21.26 2.74 -0.40
CA GLY A 25 22.49 2.61 -1.18
C GLY A 25 22.37 2.65 -2.70
N GLY A 26 21.79 3.72 -3.27
CA GLY A 26 22.24 4.21 -4.58
C GLY A 26 21.16 4.63 -5.58
N GLU A 27 21.56 5.55 -6.47
CA GLU A 27 20.70 6.19 -7.49
C GLU A 27 19.99 5.22 -8.45
N ASN A 28 20.51 3.99 -8.57
CA ASN A 28 20.11 3.06 -9.61
C ASN A 28 18.90 2.18 -9.25
N HIS A 29 18.57 1.98 -7.97
CA HIS A 29 17.54 1.01 -7.57
C HIS A 29 16.45 1.57 -6.65
N TRP A 30 16.64 2.75 -6.05
CA TRP A 30 15.70 3.33 -5.09
C TRP A 30 14.26 3.43 -5.60
N LYS A 31 14.07 3.64 -6.92
CA LYS A 31 12.73 3.74 -7.54
C LYS A 31 11.97 2.43 -7.37
N ALA A 32 12.61 1.32 -7.74
CA ALA A 32 11.99 -0.01 -7.66
C ALA A 32 11.75 -0.40 -6.20
N PHE A 33 12.74 -0.21 -5.32
CA PHE A 33 12.59 -0.53 -3.90
C PHE A 33 11.47 0.29 -3.24
N THR A 34 11.50 1.62 -3.39
CA THR A 34 10.47 2.51 -2.84
C THR A 34 9.09 2.19 -3.39
N PHE A 35 8.99 1.91 -4.68
CA PHE A 35 7.74 1.49 -5.31
C PHE A 35 7.20 0.20 -4.68
N VAL A 36 8.05 -0.83 -4.53
CA VAL A 36 7.64 -2.14 -4.02
C VAL A 36 7.21 -2.07 -2.56
N TYR A 37 8.05 -1.58 -1.65
CA TYR A 37 7.70 -1.61 -0.22
C TYR A 37 6.53 -0.69 0.11
N MET A 38 6.43 0.48 -0.52
CA MET A 38 5.27 1.36 -0.30
C MET A 38 3.99 0.77 -0.86
N SER A 39 4.06 0.03 -1.97
CA SER A 39 2.91 -0.71 -2.50
C SER A 39 2.52 -1.87 -1.58
N ILE A 40 3.47 -2.55 -0.94
CA ILE A 40 3.17 -3.55 0.09
C ILE A 40 2.45 -2.91 1.29
N PHE A 41 2.93 -1.76 1.78
CA PHE A 41 2.23 -1.04 2.85
C PHE A 41 0.83 -0.59 2.44
N MET A 42 0.66 -0.15 1.18
CA MET A 42 -0.65 0.16 0.64
C MET A 42 -1.56 -1.09 0.60
N SER A 43 -1.02 -2.25 0.21
CA SER A 43 -1.76 -3.52 0.20
C SER A 43 -2.24 -3.92 1.60
N LEU A 44 -1.40 -3.74 2.62
CA LEU A 44 -1.79 -3.98 4.00
C LEU A 44 -2.89 -3.03 4.46
N ASN A 45 -2.84 -1.75 4.04
CA ASN A 45 -3.89 -0.79 4.33
C ASN A 45 -5.21 -1.12 3.61
N ILE A 46 -5.16 -1.59 2.35
CA ILE A 46 -6.34 -2.09 1.64
C ILE A 46 -6.93 -3.30 2.39
N LEU A 47 -6.10 -4.24 2.81
CA LEU A 47 -6.56 -5.41 3.56
C LEU A 47 -7.18 -5.01 4.91
N ALA A 48 -6.58 -4.06 5.63
CA ALA A 48 -7.15 -3.50 6.85
C ALA A 48 -8.51 -2.84 6.61
N LEU A 49 -8.65 -2.08 5.51
CA LEU A 49 -9.92 -1.46 5.12
C LEU A 49 -11.00 -2.49 4.75
N LEU A 50 -10.65 -3.53 3.99
CA LEU A 50 -11.56 -4.63 3.66
C LEU A 50 -12.01 -5.37 4.92
N SER A 51 -11.09 -5.58 5.86
CA SER A 51 -11.37 -6.16 7.17
C SER A 51 -12.32 -5.28 8.00
N ALA A 52 -12.09 -3.97 7.99
CA ALA A 52 -12.96 -3.01 8.65
C ALA A 52 -14.37 -3.00 8.02
N VAL A 53 -14.47 -3.03 6.68
CA VAL A 53 -15.75 -3.11 5.97
C VAL A 53 -16.50 -4.37 6.38
N LEU A 54 -15.85 -5.53 6.39
CA LEU A 54 -16.44 -6.78 6.87
C LEU A 54 -16.96 -6.63 8.31
N PHE A 55 -16.14 -6.10 9.21
CA PHE A 55 -16.49 -5.94 10.63
C PHE A 55 -17.71 -5.04 10.83
N PHE A 56 -17.74 -3.87 10.20
CA PHE A 56 -18.79 -2.87 10.42
C PHE A 56 -20.07 -3.15 9.63
N THR A 57 -19.99 -3.82 8.49
CA THR A 57 -21.14 -3.97 7.57
C THR A 57 -21.59 -5.41 7.38
N GLY A 58 -20.77 -6.40 7.80
CA GLY A 58 -20.98 -7.81 7.47
C GLY A 58 -20.76 -8.14 5.98
N TYR A 59 -20.26 -7.19 5.19
CA TYR A 59 -20.14 -7.37 3.73
C TYR A 59 -18.82 -8.05 3.34
N GLU A 60 -18.91 -9.33 2.94
CA GLU A 60 -17.77 -10.18 2.58
C GLU A 60 -17.30 -10.00 1.12
N ILE A 61 -16.69 -8.84 0.80
CA ILE A 61 -16.13 -8.58 -0.54
C ILE A 61 -15.09 -9.64 -0.92
N THR A 62 -14.23 -9.99 0.04
CA THR A 62 -13.10 -10.91 -0.14
C THR A 62 -13.57 -12.33 -0.47
N ALA A 63 -14.59 -12.82 0.24
CA ALA A 63 -15.15 -14.15 0.01
C ALA A 63 -15.88 -14.24 -1.33
N LYS A 64 -16.64 -13.20 -1.71
CA LYS A 64 -17.33 -13.15 -3.02
C LYS A 64 -16.37 -13.24 -4.20
N LEU A 65 -15.26 -12.52 -4.16
CA LEU A 65 -14.25 -12.64 -5.22
C LEU A 65 -13.60 -14.04 -5.21
N LYS A 66 -13.28 -14.58 -4.03
CA LYS A 66 -12.68 -15.91 -3.93
C LYS A 66 -13.60 -16.98 -4.55
N ALA A 67 -14.89 -16.94 -4.24
CA ALA A 67 -15.89 -17.83 -4.83
C ALA A 67 -16.00 -17.68 -6.37
N GLN A 68 -15.82 -16.46 -6.91
CA GLN A 68 -15.75 -16.28 -8.37
C GLN A 68 -14.49 -16.93 -8.98
N LEU A 69 -13.36 -16.86 -8.29
CA LEU A 69 -12.11 -17.49 -8.74
C LEU A 69 -12.16 -19.01 -8.64
N GLU A 70 -12.85 -19.56 -7.65
CA GLU A 70 -13.11 -21.01 -7.50
C GLU A 70 -13.91 -21.59 -8.67
N ASN A 71 -14.74 -20.78 -9.35
CA ASN A 71 -15.43 -21.19 -10.58
C ASN A 71 -14.52 -21.19 -11.83
N ILE A 72 -13.35 -20.53 -11.76
CA ILE A 72 -12.42 -20.39 -12.89
C ILE A 72 -11.22 -21.33 -12.73
N PHE A 73 -10.71 -21.48 -11.52
CA PHE A 73 -9.52 -22.24 -11.21
C PHE A 73 -9.85 -23.39 -10.25
N SER A 74 -9.32 -24.57 -10.52
CA SER A 74 -9.44 -25.73 -9.62
C SER A 74 -8.29 -25.85 -8.62
N SER A 75 -7.17 -25.15 -8.87
CA SER A 75 -6.00 -25.17 -7.99
C SER A 75 -6.08 -24.09 -6.92
N GLU A 76 -6.05 -24.50 -5.65
CA GLU A 76 -6.06 -23.59 -4.51
C GLU A 76 -4.91 -22.58 -4.55
N LEU A 77 -3.72 -23.00 -5.01
CA LEU A 77 -2.58 -22.10 -5.18
C LEU A 77 -2.87 -21.00 -6.21
N LEU A 78 -3.49 -21.34 -7.35
CA LEU A 78 -3.86 -20.36 -8.36
C LEU A 78 -4.98 -19.43 -7.90
N ILE A 79 -5.95 -19.95 -7.15
CA ILE A 79 -7.02 -19.15 -6.53
C ILE A 79 -6.40 -18.13 -5.57
N ASN A 80 -5.59 -18.57 -4.61
CA ASN A 80 -5.01 -17.70 -3.58
C ASN A 80 -4.03 -16.67 -4.19
N PHE A 81 -3.25 -17.07 -5.19
CA PHE A 81 -2.36 -16.16 -5.92
C PHE A 81 -3.15 -15.10 -6.70
N SER A 82 -4.16 -15.51 -7.47
CA SER A 82 -4.99 -14.58 -8.26
C SER A 82 -5.79 -13.65 -7.36
N TRP A 83 -6.33 -14.16 -6.26
CA TRP A 83 -7.03 -13.37 -5.25
C TRP A 83 -6.10 -12.30 -4.66
N SER A 84 -4.88 -12.69 -4.26
CA SER A 84 -3.89 -11.76 -3.72
C SER A 84 -3.49 -10.68 -4.74
N LEU A 85 -3.30 -11.08 -6.00
CA LEU A 85 -3.00 -10.13 -7.07
C LEU A 85 -4.12 -9.12 -7.27
N ILE A 86 -5.35 -9.59 -7.45
CA ILE A 86 -6.50 -8.73 -7.79
C ILE A 86 -6.88 -7.84 -6.61
N MET A 87 -6.91 -8.37 -5.38
CA MET A 87 -7.36 -7.62 -4.21
C MET A 87 -6.31 -6.68 -3.65
N LEU A 88 -5.03 -7.07 -3.71
CA LEU A 88 -3.98 -6.39 -2.97
C LEU A 88 -2.95 -5.77 -3.92
N PHE A 89 -2.27 -6.57 -4.74
CA PHE A 89 -1.13 -6.07 -5.51
C PHE A 89 -1.53 -5.11 -6.63
N ILE A 90 -2.47 -5.48 -7.49
CA ILE A 90 -2.90 -4.65 -8.63
C ILE A 90 -3.38 -3.27 -8.18
N PRO A 91 -4.35 -3.13 -7.25
CA PRO A 91 -4.83 -1.81 -6.83
C PRO A 91 -3.72 -0.98 -6.18
N SER A 92 -2.91 -1.57 -5.30
CA SER A 92 -1.78 -0.88 -4.67
C SER A 92 -0.76 -0.39 -5.69
N PHE A 93 -0.38 -1.23 -6.66
CA PHE A 93 0.63 -0.90 -7.67
C PHE A 93 0.10 0.19 -8.61
N ILE A 94 -1.17 0.12 -9.02
CA ILE A 94 -1.82 1.14 -9.84
C ILE A 94 -1.82 2.48 -9.09
N ILE A 95 -2.28 2.50 -7.83
CA ILE A 95 -2.33 3.72 -7.01
C ILE A 95 -0.93 4.30 -6.87
N THR A 96 0.04 3.50 -6.44
CA THR A 96 1.44 3.93 -6.29
C THR A 96 2.00 4.50 -7.59
N TYR A 97 1.80 3.80 -8.71
CA TYR A 97 2.32 4.21 -10.00
C TYR A 97 1.74 5.57 -10.42
N PHE A 98 0.41 5.71 -10.50
CA PHE A 98 -0.21 6.95 -10.96
C PHE A 98 -0.04 8.12 -9.98
N ALA A 99 -0.02 7.83 -8.68
CA ALA A 99 0.09 8.86 -7.66
C ALA A 99 1.51 9.43 -7.54
N VAL A 100 2.55 8.65 -7.84
CA VAL A 100 3.95 9.02 -7.54
C VAL A 100 4.89 8.90 -8.73
N PHE A 101 4.83 7.83 -9.53
CA PHE A 101 5.84 7.58 -10.56
C PHE A 101 5.41 7.99 -11.97
N TYR A 102 4.11 8.07 -12.24
CA TYR A 102 3.58 8.49 -13.54
C TYR A 102 4.06 9.89 -13.92
N LYS A 103 4.58 10.03 -15.14
CA LYS A 103 5.18 11.27 -15.65
C LYS A 103 6.25 11.87 -14.71
N ASN A 104 7.06 11.01 -14.08
CA ASN A 104 8.15 11.42 -13.18
C ASN A 104 7.72 12.34 -12.03
N LYS A 105 6.48 12.23 -11.57
CA LYS A 105 5.93 13.06 -10.48
C LYS A 105 6.75 12.97 -9.17
N TYR A 106 7.56 11.93 -9.01
CA TYR A 106 8.51 11.81 -7.91
C TYR A 106 9.54 12.96 -7.88
N GLU A 107 9.89 13.56 -9.03
CA GLU A 107 10.82 14.72 -9.11
C GLU A 107 10.19 15.93 -8.45
N TYR A 108 8.94 16.23 -8.81
CA TYR A 108 8.14 17.25 -8.14
C TYR A 108 8.05 17.00 -6.62
N ILE A 109 7.84 15.73 -6.21
CA ILE A 109 7.76 15.38 -4.78
C ILE A 109 9.09 15.68 -4.07
N LEU A 110 10.22 15.33 -4.68
CA LEU A 110 11.55 15.56 -4.12
C LEU A 110 11.93 17.05 -4.04
N GLU A 111 11.48 17.86 -5.00
CA GLU A 111 11.75 19.30 -5.04
C GLU A 111 10.88 20.07 -4.03
N ASN A 112 9.65 19.64 -3.80
CA ASN A 112 8.65 20.42 -3.06
C ASN A 112 8.45 19.97 -1.60
N TYR A 113 8.93 18.78 -1.23
CA TYR A 113 8.71 18.21 0.10
C TYR A 113 10.03 17.84 0.78
N LYS A 114 10.21 18.35 2.00
CA LYS A 114 11.44 18.15 2.78
C LYS A 114 11.53 16.73 3.33
N PHE A 115 12.71 16.13 3.23
CA PHE A 115 13.07 14.90 3.93
C PHE A 115 12.90 15.08 5.45
N LYS A 116 12.26 14.10 6.10
CA LYS A 116 11.97 14.09 7.55
C LYS A 116 12.78 13.01 8.28
N ASN A 117 13.91 12.60 7.69
CA ASN A 117 14.81 11.58 8.22
C ASN A 117 14.14 10.22 8.44
N GLY A 118 13.16 9.85 7.60
CA GLY A 118 12.43 8.59 7.70
C GLY A 118 11.38 8.56 8.82
N ARG A 119 11.17 9.65 9.56
CA ARG A 119 10.21 9.69 10.68
C ARG A 119 8.77 9.49 10.21
N LEU A 120 8.37 10.09 9.08
CA LEU A 120 7.02 9.91 8.54
C LEU A 120 6.85 8.48 7.99
N LEU A 121 7.87 7.95 7.33
CA LEU A 121 7.88 6.55 6.87
C LEU A 121 7.69 5.59 8.05
N PHE A 122 8.42 5.79 9.15
CA PHE A 122 8.32 4.95 10.33
C PHE A 122 6.94 5.04 10.99
N ILE A 123 6.40 6.26 11.17
CA ILE A 123 5.05 6.45 11.70
C ILE A 123 4.02 5.73 10.81
N TYR A 124 4.12 5.88 9.49
CA TYR A 124 3.22 5.22 8.55
C TYR A 124 3.31 3.69 8.62
N PHE A 125 4.53 3.15 8.74
CA PHE A 125 4.74 1.73 8.97
C PHE A 125 4.05 1.25 10.26
N CYS A 126 4.29 1.93 11.38
CA CYS A 126 3.66 1.57 12.66
C CYS A 126 2.12 1.62 12.57
N LEU A 127 1.55 2.67 11.97
CA LEU A 127 0.10 2.79 11.79
C LEU A 127 -0.46 1.70 10.88
N THR A 128 0.25 1.35 9.80
CA THR A 128 -0.14 0.27 8.88
C THR A 128 -0.18 -1.08 9.60
N VAL A 129 0.86 -1.39 10.39
CA VAL A 129 0.93 -2.62 11.18
C VAL A 129 -0.20 -2.66 12.23
N ILE A 130 -0.40 -1.57 12.97
CA ILE A 130 -1.46 -1.49 13.99
C ILE A 130 -2.84 -1.65 13.35
N ALA A 131 -3.11 -0.98 12.23
CA ALA A 131 -4.39 -1.07 11.54
C ALA A 131 -4.64 -2.49 11.00
N PHE A 132 -3.64 -3.09 10.36
CA PHE A 132 -3.74 -4.44 9.82
C PHE A 132 -4.03 -5.47 10.92
N PHE A 133 -3.20 -5.54 11.97
CA PHE A 133 -3.41 -6.50 13.05
C PHE A 133 -4.66 -6.18 13.87
N GLY A 134 -4.95 -4.90 14.11
CA GLY A 134 -6.13 -4.47 14.85
C GLY A 134 -7.42 -4.95 14.18
N PHE A 135 -7.61 -4.70 12.89
CA PHE A 135 -8.81 -5.15 12.17
C PHE A 135 -8.79 -6.64 11.84
N SER A 136 -7.62 -7.26 11.67
CA SER A 136 -7.53 -8.72 11.50
C SER A 136 -7.96 -9.45 12.77
N LEU A 137 -7.55 -8.99 13.96
CA LEU A 137 -7.94 -9.61 15.24
C LEU A 137 -9.43 -9.43 15.58
N LEU A 138 -10.04 -8.33 15.14
CA LEU A 138 -11.48 -8.08 15.35
C LEU A 138 -12.36 -9.03 14.52
N ASN A 139 -11.84 -9.54 13.41
CA ASN A 139 -12.52 -10.52 12.58
C ASN A 139 -11.96 -11.91 12.89
N LYS A 140 -12.66 -12.70 13.71
CA LYS A 140 -12.27 -14.08 14.07
C LYS A 140 -12.08 -15.04 12.88
N TYR A 141 -12.35 -14.61 11.65
CA TYR A 141 -12.47 -15.45 10.45
C TYR A 141 -11.81 -14.85 9.19
N LEU A 142 -10.75 -14.05 9.32
CA LEU A 142 -9.87 -13.74 8.18
C LEU A 142 -8.80 -14.80 7.99
#